data_AF-A0A1H8HN33-F1
#
_entry.id   AF-A0A1H8HN33-F1
#
_cell.length_a   1.000
_cell.length_b   1.000
_cell.length_c   1.000
_cell.angle_alpha   90.00
_cell.angle_beta   90.00
_cell.angle_gamma   90.00
#
_symmetry.space_group_name_H-M   'P 1'
#
loop_
_entity.id
_entity.type
_entity.pdbx_description
1 polymer ?
#
loop_
_entity_poly.entity_id
_entity_poly.type
_entity_poly.pdbx_seq_one_letter_code
_entity_poly.pdbx_strand_id
1 'polypeptide(L)'
;MIQARLLKLGLAALLLGAGSGALTVPAAMAAPAVDITSAVTFQKEDISEVHMSHSDMVYIPLFDSRMEDQPTLEKIAEIMSRLMSKAEVDTETASMDSMLLFFMTKVNVTLADDSIFGMMIGGADKLYFSYAGDNYMAKDAAAVKELSSLLIAPDQTTYSTSKPQIGKPVHMKGNDAASETGMIRIFINENGSFGGLTSASGVYYPSRQALLIYEAPITQGRYDFTFTMPAYGKALDGSLKPLILGKRWIYYDTGSLASMKEMTVTAPAKPLFSINGVPVSSPSLQPVVQNGVMLLPMRALADALSWPVTWDAAHKAALLGAVQPDNGLLAAGGRSLSVWVNGKQLTGTSSKPELLHGAVYLPLRATATAFGSTVDWAQAVRGANLTVKPQLLVPEKYAIDSRKLAAAKLINAYVTAMNNRDVNALHSLFAKGRELQAPFDWIGQQMIIGVKDIKFMERPSGALLADVTFTYLFEKYGPVGSRGIVFVQENGVWKISDVD
;
A
#
# COMPACT_ATOMS: atom_id res chain seq x y z
N MET A 1 -28.98 15.52 -16.96
CA MET A 1 -29.75 15.99 -18.12
C MET A 1 -29.41 15.07 -19.28
N ILE A 2 -30.40 14.62 -20.08
CA ILE A 2 -30.35 13.61 -21.18
C ILE A 2 -30.38 12.16 -20.65
N GLN A 3 -31.57 11.60 -20.36
CA GLN A 3 -32.58 10.93 -21.23
C GLN A 3 -32.31 9.43 -21.48
N ALA A 4 -32.85 8.62 -20.56
CA ALA A 4 -33.19 7.22 -20.79
C ALA A 4 -34.49 7.13 -21.60
N ARG A 5 -34.54 6.28 -22.63
CA ARG A 5 -35.78 5.85 -23.28
C ARG A 5 -36.10 4.41 -22.93
N LEU A 6 -37.25 4.27 -22.25
CA LEU A 6 -38.02 3.05 -22.10
C LEU A 6 -38.43 2.47 -23.45
N LEU A 7 -38.46 1.14 -23.55
CA LEU A 7 -39.60 0.46 -24.17
C LEU A 7 -40.02 -0.75 -23.30
N LYS A 8 -41.29 -0.70 -22.90
CA LYS A 8 -42.05 -1.73 -22.18
C LYS A 8 -42.62 -2.74 -23.17
N LEU A 9 -42.84 -3.98 -22.71
CA LEU A 9 -43.99 -4.88 -22.92
C LEU A 9 -43.51 -6.31 -22.65
N GLY A 10 -44.15 -7.19 -21.90
CA GLY A 10 -45.41 -7.20 -21.17
C GLY A 10 -45.54 -8.62 -20.60
N LEU A 11 -45.91 -8.73 -19.33
CA LEU A 11 -46.09 -10.01 -18.63
C LEU A 11 -47.47 -10.58 -18.98
N ALA A 12 -47.55 -11.86 -19.37
CA ALA A 12 -48.77 -12.64 -19.31
C ALA A 12 -48.46 -14.11 -19.00
N ALA A 13 -48.84 -14.53 -17.80
CA ALA A 13 -49.00 -15.93 -17.43
C ALA A 13 -50.50 -16.27 -17.49
N LEU A 14 -50.87 -17.42 -18.07
CA LEU A 14 -52.06 -18.17 -17.66
C LEU A 14 -52.00 -19.64 -18.13
N LEU A 15 -52.72 -20.48 -17.39
CA LEU A 15 -52.61 -21.93 -17.27
C LEU A 15 -53.31 -22.78 -18.36
N LEU A 16 -52.78 -24.01 -18.50
CA LEU A 16 -53.42 -25.33 -18.77
C LEU A 16 -54.42 -25.51 -19.92
N GLY A 17 -54.12 -26.48 -20.79
CA GLY A 17 -55.09 -27.19 -21.63
C GLY A 17 -54.44 -28.36 -22.37
N ALA A 18 -54.89 -29.59 -22.09
CA ALA A 18 -54.47 -30.82 -22.77
C ALA A 18 -55.03 -30.89 -24.20
N GLY A 19 -54.26 -31.43 -25.14
CA GLY A 19 -54.74 -31.70 -26.50
C GLY A 19 -53.65 -32.30 -27.39
N SER A 20 -53.71 -33.61 -27.57
CA SER A 20 -52.89 -34.38 -28.49
C SER A 20 -53.11 -33.93 -29.94
N GLY A 21 -52.04 -33.59 -30.65
CA GLY A 21 -52.06 -33.31 -32.08
C GLY A 21 -50.65 -33.33 -32.64
N ALA A 22 -50.33 -34.36 -33.42
CA ALA A 22 -49.06 -34.48 -34.13
C ALA A 22 -48.93 -33.32 -35.14
N LEU A 23 -47.89 -32.50 -34.99
CA LEU A 23 -47.49 -31.51 -35.98
C LEU A 23 -46.04 -31.77 -36.39
N THR A 24 -45.90 -31.97 -37.69
CA THR A 24 -44.67 -32.16 -38.45
C THR A 24 -43.65 -31.07 -38.18
N VAL A 25 -42.41 -31.45 -37.84
CA VAL A 25 -41.25 -30.57 -37.71
C VAL A 25 -40.88 -30.04 -39.11
N PRO A 26 -40.90 -28.72 -39.37
CA PRO A 26 -40.30 -28.19 -40.58
C PRO A 26 -38.78 -28.20 -40.46
N ALA A 27 -38.12 -28.44 -41.59
CA ALA A 27 -36.69 -28.56 -41.76
C ALA A 27 -35.88 -27.47 -41.03
N ALA A 28 -34.77 -27.90 -40.45
CA ALA A 28 -33.77 -27.04 -39.80
C ALA A 28 -33.42 -25.85 -40.68
N MET A 29 -33.75 -24.64 -40.22
CA MET A 29 -33.17 -23.43 -40.77
C MET A 29 -31.69 -23.43 -40.39
N ALA A 30 -30.82 -23.54 -41.40
CA ALA A 30 -29.39 -23.32 -41.23
C ALA A 30 -29.16 -21.96 -40.55
N ALA A 31 -28.34 -21.96 -39.50
CA ALA A 31 -27.89 -20.74 -38.85
C ALA A 31 -27.22 -19.83 -39.89
N PRO A 32 -27.42 -18.50 -39.82
CA PRO A 32 -26.77 -17.60 -40.75
C PRO A 32 -25.25 -17.68 -40.56
N ALA A 33 -24.53 -17.85 -41.68
CA ALA A 33 -23.08 -17.66 -41.69
C ALA A 33 -22.79 -16.21 -41.29
N VAL A 34 -21.92 -16.02 -40.29
CA VAL A 34 -21.42 -14.71 -39.89
C VAL A 34 -20.63 -14.15 -41.07
N ASP A 35 -21.08 -13.02 -41.60
CA ASP A 35 -20.43 -12.31 -42.69
C ASP A 35 -19.19 -11.57 -42.15
N ILE A 36 -18.01 -12.19 -42.25
CA ILE A 36 -16.73 -11.62 -41.79
C ILE A 36 -16.14 -10.72 -42.89
N THR A 37 -16.85 -9.68 -43.32
CA THR A 37 -16.40 -8.81 -44.44
C THR A 37 -15.55 -7.60 -44.02
N SER A 38 -15.34 -7.37 -42.73
CA SER A 38 -14.32 -6.48 -42.20
C SER A 38 -13.35 -7.28 -41.33
N ALA A 39 -12.09 -7.41 -41.77
CA ALA A 39 -11.05 -8.03 -40.97
C ALA A 39 -10.93 -7.30 -39.63
N VAL A 40 -11.25 -7.97 -38.53
CA VAL A 40 -11.08 -7.41 -37.18
C VAL A 40 -9.58 -7.23 -36.96
N THR A 41 -9.19 -5.98 -36.68
CA THR A 41 -7.80 -5.61 -36.40
C THR A 41 -7.73 -4.95 -35.03
N PHE A 42 -6.64 -5.22 -34.32
CA PHE A 42 -6.33 -4.67 -33.02
C PHE A 42 -5.07 -3.79 -33.11
N GLN A 43 -5.03 -2.78 -32.28
CA GLN A 43 -3.87 -1.96 -31.97
C GLN A 43 -3.50 -2.14 -30.50
N LYS A 44 -2.32 -1.65 -30.11
CA LYS A 44 -1.90 -1.74 -28.70
C LYS A 44 -2.86 -0.99 -27.77
N GLU A 45 -3.44 0.13 -28.22
CA GLU A 45 -4.38 0.95 -27.44
C GLU A 45 -5.69 0.23 -27.12
N ASP A 46 -5.98 -0.86 -27.84
CA ASP A 46 -7.13 -1.71 -27.58
C ASP A 46 -6.89 -2.66 -26.40
N ILE A 47 -5.64 -2.81 -25.92
CA ILE A 47 -5.25 -3.75 -24.87
C ILE A 47 -5.01 -2.98 -23.56
N SER A 48 -5.68 -3.39 -22.49
CA SER A 48 -5.47 -2.87 -21.13
C SER A 48 -4.37 -3.65 -20.39
N GLU A 49 -4.48 -4.99 -20.41
CA GLU A 49 -3.58 -5.89 -19.70
C GLU A 49 -3.57 -7.29 -20.32
N VAL A 50 -2.50 -8.04 -20.05
CA VAL A 50 -2.34 -9.41 -20.52
C VAL A 50 -1.85 -10.31 -19.40
N HIS A 51 -2.59 -11.38 -19.17
CA HIS A 51 -2.25 -12.43 -18.21
C HIS A 51 -1.96 -13.74 -18.94
N MET A 52 -0.84 -14.36 -18.58
CA MET A 52 -0.41 -15.61 -19.19
C MET A 52 -0.21 -16.66 -18.12
N SER A 53 -0.61 -17.91 -18.40
CA SER A 53 -0.45 -19.02 -17.47
C SER A 53 -0.24 -20.35 -18.18
N HIS A 54 0.32 -21.31 -17.46
CA HIS A 54 0.44 -22.70 -17.87
C HIS A 54 0.29 -23.58 -16.63
N SER A 55 -0.84 -24.29 -16.53
CA SER A 55 -1.22 -25.00 -15.29
C SER A 55 -1.19 -24.06 -14.07
N ASP A 56 -0.46 -24.41 -13.02
CA ASP A 56 -0.30 -23.60 -11.81
C ASP A 56 0.71 -22.44 -11.98
N MET A 57 1.47 -22.40 -13.08
CA MET A 57 2.45 -21.35 -13.31
C MET A 57 1.77 -20.11 -13.90
N VAL A 58 1.95 -18.98 -13.23
CA VAL A 58 1.56 -17.65 -13.72
C VAL A 58 2.82 -16.93 -14.18
N TYR A 59 2.79 -16.41 -15.41
CA TYR A 59 3.88 -15.61 -15.96
C TYR A 59 3.67 -14.13 -15.62
N ILE A 60 4.74 -13.34 -15.73
CA ILE A 60 4.69 -11.92 -15.42
C ILE A 60 3.66 -11.20 -16.30
N PRO A 61 2.63 -10.56 -15.70
CA PRO A 61 1.60 -9.87 -16.46
C PRO A 61 2.11 -8.57 -17.09
N LEU A 62 1.46 -8.20 -18.19
CA LEU A 62 1.74 -6.99 -18.97
C LEU A 62 0.62 -5.98 -18.78
N PHE A 63 0.96 -4.69 -18.72
CA PHE A 63 -0.03 -3.63 -18.52
C PHE A 63 0.24 -2.45 -19.45
N ASP A 64 -0.82 -1.86 -20.03
CA ASP A 64 -0.70 -0.66 -20.86
C ASP A 64 -0.11 0.53 -20.08
N SER A 65 -0.48 0.65 -18.81
CA SER A 65 0.08 1.69 -17.93
C SER A 65 1.60 1.56 -17.71
N ARG A 66 2.24 0.48 -18.17
CA ARG A 66 3.68 0.25 -18.07
C ARG A 66 4.40 0.46 -19.40
N MET A 67 5.27 1.48 -19.44
CA MET A 67 6.04 1.82 -20.64
C MET A 67 6.96 0.69 -21.13
N GLU A 68 7.53 -0.13 -20.24
CA GLU A 68 8.40 -1.24 -20.66
C GLU A 68 7.63 -2.40 -21.33
N ASP A 69 6.32 -2.52 -21.10
CA ASP A 69 5.50 -3.59 -21.68
C ASP A 69 4.97 -3.23 -23.08
N GLN A 70 5.00 -1.94 -23.45
CA GLN A 70 4.43 -1.40 -24.69
C GLN A 70 4.85 -2.14 -25.98
N PRO A 71 6.14 -2.44 -26.22
CA PRO A 71 6.54 -3.18 -27.43
C PRO A 71 5.97 -4.61 -27.47
N THR A 72 5.76 -5.22 -26.31
CA THR A 72 5.18 -6.56 -26.21
C THR A 72 3.69 -6.54 -26.49
N LEU A 73 2.97 -5.52 -25.98
CA LEU A 73 1.54 -5.33 -26.24
C LEU A 73 1.26 -5.10 -27.73
N GLU A 74 2.10 -4.31 -28.41
CA GLU A 74 2.00 -4.09 -29.86
C GLU A 74 2.10 -5.42 -30.64
N LYS A 75 3.08 -6.27 -30.27
CA LYS A 75 3.21 -7.60 -30.86
C LYS A 75 2.00 -8.51 -30.59
N ILE A 76 1.38 -8.41 -29.42
CA ILE A 76 0.18 -9.18 -29.08
C ILE A 76 -1.00 -8.72 -29.94
N ALA A 77 -1.18 -7.41 -30.14
CA ALA A 77 -2.21 -6.87 -31.03
C ALA A 77 -2.05 -7.33 -32.49
N GLU A 78 -0.80 -7.37 -32.98
CA GLU A 78 -0.48 -7.94 -34.30
C GLU A 78 -0.87 -9.43 -34.39
N ILE A 79 -0.55 -10.21 -33.36
CA ILE A 79 -0.90 -11.63 -33.29
C ILE A 79 -2.42 -11.81 -33.28
N MET A 80 -3.16 -11.07 -32.45
CA MET A 80 -4.62 -11.14 -32.39
C MET A 80 -5.27 -10.82 -33.75
N SER A 81 -4.80 -9.75 -34.41
CA SER A 81 -5.27 -9.39 -35.76
C SER A 81 -5.00 -10.51 -36.77
N ARG A 82 -3.82 -11.12 -36.69
CA ARG A 82 -3.43 -12.25 -37.54
C ARG A 82 -4.28 -13.49 -37.27
N LEU A 83 -4.63 -13.78 -36.02
CA LEU A 83 -5.52 -14.89 -35.66
C LEU A 83 -6.95 -14.65 -36.18
N MET A 84 -7.50 -13.44 -36.02
CA MET A 84 -8.82 -13.10 -36.58
C MET A 84 -8.87 -13.26 -38.10
N SER A 85 -7.79 -12.93 -38.81
CA SER A 85 -7.71 -13.13 -40.27
C SER A 85 -7.73 -14.61 -40.72
N LYS A 86 -7.50 -15.54 -39.78
CA LYS A 86 -7.44 -17.00 -39.99
C LYS A 86 -8.49 -17.76 -39.20
N ALA A 87 -9.47 -17.06 -38.62
CA ALA A 87 -10.43 -17.63 -37.69
C ALA A 87 -11.38 -18.62 -38.39
N GLU A 88 -11.40 -19.85 -37.89
CA GLU A 88 -12.42 -20.86 -38.18
C GLU A 88 -13.26 -21.09 -36.92
N VAL A 89 -14.50 -21.55 -37.05
CA VAL A 89 -15.34 -21.88 -35.88
C VAL A 89 -14.69 -23.00 -35.09
N ASP A 90 -14.55 -22.82 -33.77
CA ASP A 90 -14.02 -23.86 -32.88
C ASP A 90 -15.06 -24.96 -32.66
N THR A 91 -14.72 -26.19 -33.07
CA THR A 91 -15.53 -27.39 -32.84
C THR A 91 -14.85 -28.39 -31.91
N GLU A 92 -13.65 -28.09 -31.41
CA GLU A 92 -12.82 -29.07 -30.69
C GLU A 92 -12.85 -28.85 -29.17
N THR A 93 -12.72 -27.60 -28.70
CA THR A 93 -12.53 -27.33 -27.25
C THR A 93 -13.67 -27.81 -26.36
N ALA A 94 -14.91 -27.76 -26.87
CA ALA A 94 -16.10 -28.24 -26.14
C ALA A 94 -16.06 -29.74 -25.80
N SER A 95 -15.24 -30.53 -26.53
CA SER A 95 -15.07 -31.96 -26.32
C SER A 95 -13.81 -32.32 -25.51
N MET A 96 -12.96 -31.34 -25.23
CA MET A 96 -11.73 -31.54 -24.47
C MET A 96 -12.05 -31.76 -22.99
N ASP A 97 -11.34 -32.69 -22.38
CA ASP A 97 -11.43 -32.87 -20.93
C ASP A 97 -10.79 -31.68 -20.18
N SER A 98 -11.25 -31.46 -18.94
CA SER A 98 -10.81 -30.33 -18.14
C SER A 98 -9.32 -30.39 -17.76
N MET A 99 -8.72 -31.57 -17.74
CA MET A 99 -7.29 -31.73 -17.44
C MET A 99 -6.44 -31.26 -18.63
N LEU A 100 -6.82 -31.64 -19.85
CA LEU A 100 -6.17 -31.13 -21.06
C LEU A 100 -6.22 -29.60 -21.11
N LEU A 101 -7.39 -29.00 -20.91
CA LEU A 101 -7.58 -27.54 -20.89
C LEU A 101 -6.80 -26.86 -19.75
N PHE A 102 -6.54 -27.57 -18.65
CA PHE A 102 -5.73 -27.07 -17.53
C PHE A 102 -4.23 -27.01 -17.88
N PHE A 103 -3.70 -27.97 -18.64
CA PHE A 103 -2.29 -28.02 -19.06
C PHE A 103 -1.96 -27.20 -20.32
N MET A 104 -2.94 -26.54 -20.92
CA MET A 104 -2.68 -25.62 -22.03
C MET A 104 -2.14 -24.28 -21.53
N THR A 105 -1.22 -23.69 -22.31
CA THR A 105 -0.81 -22.31 -22.09
C THR A 105 -1.94 -21.37 -22.48
N LYS A 106 -2.33 -20.50 -21.55
CA LYS A 106 -3.40 -19.51 -21.72
C LYS A 106 -2.79 -18.13 -21.83
N VAL A 107 -3.34 -17.30 -22.72
CA VAL A 107 -3.03 -15.88 -22.86
C VAL A 107 -4.35 -15.14 -22.90
N ASN A 108 -4.71 -14.50 -21.78
CA ASN A 108 -5.92 -13.72 -21.64
C ASN A 108 -5.56 -12.26 -21.82
N VAL A 109 -6.17 -11.61 -22.81
CA VAL A 109 -5.99 -10.20 -23.10
C VAL A 109 -7.28 -9.48 -22.69
N THR A 110 -7.19 -8.61 -21.70
CA THR A 110 -8.28 -7.70 -21.34
C THR A 110 -8.18 -6.48 -22.23
N LEU A 111 -9.25 -6.14 -22.93
CA LEU A 111 -9.33 -5.00 -23.82
C LEU A 111 -9.73 -3.72 -23.07
N ALA A 112 -9.57 -2.57 -23.73
CA ALA A 112 -9.89 -1.27 -23.15
C ALA A 112 -11.38 -1.07 -22.81
N ASP A 113 -12.26 -1.92 -23.34
CA ASP A 113 -13.70 -1.97 -23.04
C ASP A 113 -14.08 -3.07 -22.03
N ASP A 114 -13.09 -3.61 -21.31
CA ASP A 114 -13.18 -4.71 -20.35
C ASP A 114 -13.60 -6.08 -20.96
N SER A 115 -13.76 -6.18 -22.28
CA SER A 115 -13.97 -7.47 -22.93
C SER A 115 -12.66 -8.28 -22.99
N ILE A 116 -12.77 -9.61 -23.11
CA ILE A 116 -11.61 -10.51 -23.08
C ILE A 116 -11.43 -11.16 -24.44
N PHE A 117 -10.20 -11.11 -24.95
CA PHE A 117 -9.71 -11.98 -26.01
C PHE A 117 -8.87 -13.08 -25.36
N GLY A 118 -9.47 -14.26 -25.17
CA GLY A 118 -8.83 -15.40 -24.51
C GLY A 118 -8.18 -16.31 -25.54
N MET A 119 -6.90 -16.65 -25.40
CA MET A 119 -6.18 -17.58 -26.28
C MET A 119 -5.68 -18.80 -25.51
N MET A 120 -5.64 -19.95 -26.19
CA MET A 120 -5.05 -21.19 -25.69
C MET A 120 -4.18 -21.83 -26.77
N ILE A 121 -2.94 -22.18 -26.42
CA ILE A 121 -2.03 -22.90 -27.32
C ILE A 121 -2.38 -24.39 -27.29
N GLY A 122 -2.95 -24.88 -28.39
CA GLY A 122 -3.41 -26.27 -28.54
C GLY A 122 -2.42 -27.22 -29.21
N GLY A 123 -1.29 -26.71 -29.69
CA GLY A 123 -0.26 -27.51 -30.33
C GLY A 123 0.84 -26.64 -30.96
N ALA A 124 1.70 -27.25 -31.78
CA ALA A 124 2.82 -26.56 -32.42
C ALA A 124 2.39 -25.47 -33.42
N ASP A 125 1.20 -25.62 -34.01
CA ASP A 125 0.64 -24.71 -35.00
C ASP A 125 -0.82 -24.35 -34.73
N LYS A 126 -1.41 -24.77 -33.61
CA LYS A 126 -2.85 -24.63 -33.36
C LYS A 126 -3.12 -23.73 -32.15
N LEU A 127 -4.00 -22.74 -32.33
CA LEU A 127 -4.55 -21.91 -31.26
C LEU A 127 -6.06 -21.96 -31.25
N TYR A 128 -6.64 -21.98 -30.05
CA TYR A 128 -8.06 -21.70 -29.81
C TYR A 128 -8.17 -20.33 -29.19
N PHE A 129 -9.20 -19.57 -29.55
CA PHE A 129 -9.41 -18.27 -28.95
C PHE A 129 -10.89 -17.88 -28.92
N SER A 130 -11.27 -17.06 -27.95
CA SER A 130 -12.61 -16.52 -27.82
C SER A 130 -12.61 -15.01 -28.01
N TYR A 131 -13.61 -14.50 -28.71
CA TYR A 131 -13.80 -13.07 -28.93
C TYR A 131 -15.27 -12.76 -29.21
N ALA A 132 -15.78 -11.65 -28.65
CA ALA A 132 -17.16 -11.18 -28.84
C ALA A 132 -18.27 -12.22 -28.52
N GLY A 133 -17.97 -13.21 -27.67
CA GLY A 133 -18.90 -14.27 -27.27
C GLY A 133 -18.83 -15.55 -28.10
N ASP A 134 -18.02 -15.58 -29.15
CA ASP A 134 -17.81 -16.74 -30.01
C ASP A 134 -16.44 -17.39 -29.74
N ASN A 135 -16.32 -18.68 -30.10
CA ASN A 135 -15.08 -19.45 -30.01
C ASN A 135 -14.55 -19.80 -31.40
N TYR A 136 -13.26 -19.62 -31.59
CA TYR A 136 -12.56 -19.78 -32.85
C TYR A 136 -11.30 -20.64 -32.69
N MET A 137 -10.85 -21.18 -33.82
CA MET A 137 -9.59 -21.89 -33.97
C MET A 137 -8.83 -21.30 -35.14
N ALA A 138 -7.50 -21.21 -35.02
CA ALA A 138 -6.63 -20.86 -36.14
C ALA A 138 -5.37 -21.71 -36.14
N LYS A 139 -4.88 -22.03 -37.34
CA LYS A 139 -3.57 -22.63 -37.56
C LYS A 139 -2.52 -21.56 -37.85
N ASP A 140 -1.61 -21.34 -36.90
CA ASP A 140 -0.53 -20.37 -37.02
C ASP A 140 0.68 -20.73 -36.13
N ALA A 141 1.63 -21.49 -36.69
CA ALA A 141 2.88 -21.83 -36.00
C ALA A 141 3.75 -20.61 -35.64
N ALA A 142 3.65 -19.51 -36.40
CA ALA A 142 4.38 -18.29 -36.08
C ALA A 142 3.79 -17.64 -34.83
N ALA A 143 2.45 -17.55 -34.73
CA ALA A 143 1.77 -17.06 -33.54
C ALA A 143 2.09 -17.90 -32.29
N VAL A 144 2.07 -19.23 -32.40
CA VAL A 144 2.46 -20.12 -31.29
C VAL A 144 3.87 -19.80 -30.80
N LYS A 145 4.85 -19.73 -31.73
CA LYS A 145 6.25 -19.44 -31.39
C LYS A 145 6.42 -18.05 -30.79
N GLU A 146 5.76 -17.06 -31.37
CA GLU A 146 5.82 -15.68 -30.90
C GLU A 146 5.24 -15.55 -29.49
N LEU A 147 4.02 -16.02 -29.25
CA LEU A 147 3.40 -16.01 -27.91
C LEU A 147 4.25 -16.76 -26.89
N SER A 148 4.78 -17.94 -27.25
CA SER A 148 5.66 -18.72 -26.37
C SER A 148 6.93 -17.96 -25.98
N SER A 149 7.45 -17.11 -26.87
CA SER A 149 8.63 -16.29 -26.61
C SER A 149 8.36 -15.08 -25.69
N LEU A 150 7.09 -14.73 -25.48
CA LEU A 150 6.68 -13.65 -24.58
C LEU A 150 6.46 -14.11 -23.14
N LEU A 151 6.49 -15.43 -22.89
CA LEU A 151 6.29 -16.01 -21.57
C LEU A 151 7.51 -15.74 -20.68
N ILE A 152 7.36 -14.85 -19.69
CA ILE A 152 8.41 -14.52 -18.72
C ILE A 152 8.02 -15.13 -17.37
N ALA A 153 8.78 -16.12 -16.92
CA ALA A 153 8.57 -16.72 -15.60
C ALA A 153 8.98 -15.75 -14.49
N PRO A 154 8.37 -15.83 -13.29
CA PRO A 154 8.84 -15.08 -12.15
C PRO A 154 10.31 -15.36 -11.82
N ASP A 155 11.06 -14.30 -11.51
CA ASP A 155 12.49 -14.34 -11.20
C ASP A 155 12.74 -14.33 -9.69
N GLN A 156 13.93 -14.74 -9.27
CA GLN A 156 14.35 -14.61 -7.87
C GLN A 156 14.56 -13.15 -7.48
N THR A 157 14.16 -12.81 -6.26
CA THR A 157 14.44 -11.49 -5.68
C THR A 157 15.94 -11.24 -5.57
N THR A 158 16.36 -10.09 -6.09
CA THR A 158 17.73 -9.61 -6.03
C THR A 158 17.91 -8.60 -4.90
N TYR A 159 19.15 -8.51 -4.41
CA TYR A 159 19.53 -7.63 -3.30
C TYR A 159 20.85 -6.94 -3.65
N SER A 160 20.97 -5.65 -3.37
CA SER A 160 22.21 -4.91 -3.63
C SER A 160 23.40 -5.33 -2.75
N THR A 161 23.17 -6.08 -1.68
CA THR A 161 24.22 -6.54 -0.75
C THR A 161 23.82 -7.83 -0.03
N SER A 162 24.82 -8.64 0.34
CA SER A 162 24.69 -9.76 1.28
C SER A 162 25.16 -9.41 2.71
N LYS A 163 25.67 -8.18 2.89
CA LYS A 163 26.17 -7.65 4.17
C LYS A 163 25.52 -6.30 4.48
N PRO A 164 24.19 -6.24 4.65
CA PRO A 164 23.51 -4.98 4.94
C PRO A 164 24.04 -4.36 6.24
N GLN A 165 24.41 -3.08 6.17
CA GLN A 165 24.84 -2.30 7.33
C GLN A 165 23.67 -1.47 7.83
N ILE A 166 23.40 -1.50 9.13
CA ILE A 166 22.38 -0.64 9.74
C ILE A 166 22.67 0.83 9.39
N GLY A 167 21.63 1.56 8.96
CA GLY A 167 21.73 2.94 8.49
C GLY A 167 22.24 3.11 7.04
N LYS A 168 22.47 2.03 6.30
CA LYS A 168 22.82 2.06 4.87
C LYS A 168 21.65 1.59 4.00
N PRO A 169 21.58 2.07 2.74
CA PRO A 169 20.55 1.64 1.81
C PRO A 169 20.72 0.16 1.42
N VAL A 170 19.60 -0.54 1.32
CA VAL A 170 19.46 -1.88 0.75
C VAL A 170 18.42 -1.76 -0.36
N HIS A 171 18.80 -2.13 -1.58
CA HIS A 171 17.93 -2.16 -2.73
C HIS A 171 17.48 -3.59 -2.98
N MET A 172 16.18 -3.76 -3.18
CA MET A 172 15.53 -5.03 -3.46
C MET A 172 14.70 -4.89 -4.73
N LYS A 173 14.82 -5.88 -5.62
CA LYS A 173 14.06 -5.93 -6.87
C LYS A 173 13.63 -7.36 -7.15
N GLY A 174 12.39 -7.54 -7.55
CA GLY A 174 11.85 -8.82 -7.96
C GLY A 174 10.43 -8.70 -8.48
N ASN A 175 9.78 -9.85 -8.62
CA ASN A 175 8.42 -9.95 -9.08
C ASN A 175 7.69 -11.11 -8.39
N ASP A 176 6.37 -11.06 -8.45
CA ASP A 176 5.46 -12.11 -8.05
C ASP A 176 4.19 -11.98 -8.90
N ALA A 177 4.09 -12.83 -9.91
CA ALA A 177 2.97 -12.80 -10.85
C ALA A 177 1.61 -13.05 -10.18
N ALA A 178 1.58 -13.76 -9.05
CA ALA A 178 0.34 -14.06 -8.33
C ALA A 178 -0.12 -12.90 -7.41
N SER A 179 0.76 -11.92 -7.14
CA SER A 179 0.45 -10.72 -6.35
C SER A 179 0.57 -9.47 -7.22
N GLU A 180 -0.40 -9.22 -8.09
CA GLU A 180 -0.37 -8.05 -8.98
C GLU A 180 -0.36 -6.72 -8.22
N THR A 181 -1.11 -6.64 -7.14
CA THR A 181 -1.11 -5.52 -6.20
C THR A 181 -1.00 -6.04 -4.77
N GLY A 182 -0.55 -5.20 -3.84
CA GLY A 182 -0.44 -5.57 -2.43
C GLY A 182 0.85 -5.07 -1.81
N MET A 183 1.30 -5.74 -0.76
CA MET A 183 2.46 -5.31 0.03
C MET A 183 3.47 -6.44 0.18
N ILE A 184 4.71 -6.17 -0.20
CA ILE A 184 5.85 -7.00 0.18
C ILE A 184 6.34 -6.59 1.57
N ARG A 185 6.47 -7.57 2.45
CA ARG A 185 6.94 -7.41 3.83
C ARG A 185 8.29 -8.06 4.02
N ILE A 186 9.22 -7.31 4.61
CA ILE A 186 10.59 -7.75 4.83
C ILE A 186 10.80 -7.97 6.32
N PHE A 187 11.19 -9.20 6.67
CA PHE A 187 11.47 -9.62 8.02
C PHE A 187 12.94 -9.98 8.17
N ILE A 188 13.46 -9.76 9.37
CA ILE A 188 14.73 -10.32 9.81
C ILE A 188 14.47 -11.37 10.88
N ASN A 189 15.18 -12.49 10.78
CA ASN A 189 14.96 -13.64 11.63
C ASN A 189 16.31 -14.30 12.00
N GLU A 190 16.40 -14.89 13.18
CA GLU A 190 17.60 -15.58 13.64
C GLU A 190 17.74 -16.96 13.02
N ASN A 191 16.66 -17.75 13.01
CA ASN A 191 16.74 -19.19 12.77
C ASN A 191 16.01 -19.66 11.50
N GLY A 192 15.48 -18.75 10.69
CA GLY A 192 14.65 -19.08 9.51
C GLY A 192 13.16 -19.27 9.85
N SER A 193 12.36 -19.78 8.92
CA SER A 193 10.89 -19.90 9.07
C SER A 193 10.47 -21.19 9.80
N PHE A 194 9.54 -21.11 10.75
CA PHE A 194 9.07 -22.25 11.57
C PHE A 194 7.56 -22.26 11.76
N GLY A 195 6.79 -22.32 10.67
CA GLY A 195 5.32 -22.40 10.74
C GLY A 195 4.73 -21.12 11.34
N GLY A 196 4.89 -20.02 10.60
CA GLY A 196 4.64 -18.64 11.05
C GLY A 196 3.27 -18.36 11.68
N LEU A 197 3.15 -17.18 12.27
CA LEU A 197 1.98 -16.76 13.05
C LEU A 197 1.43 -15.44 12.53
N THR A 198 0.12 -15.31 12.55
CA THR A 198 -0.55 -14.05 12.23
C THR A 198 -0.65 -13.18 13.47
N SER A 199 -0.21 -11.92 13.37
CA SER A 199 -0.37 -10.91 14.43
C SER A 199 -1.85 -10.56 14.63
N ALA A 200 -2.16 -9.85 15.73
CA ALA A 200 -3.50 -9.29 15.95
C ALA A 200 -3.95 -8.35 14.81
N SER A 201 -3.00 -7.70 14.12
CA SER A 201 -3.26 -6.83 12.98
C SER A 201 -3.34 -7.55 11.63
N GLY A 202 -3.37 -8.89 11.63
CA GLY A 202 -3.51 -9.69 10.40
C GLY A 202 -2.21 -9.89 9.60
N VAL A 203 -1.05 -9.54 10.14
CA VAL A 203 0.24 -9.68 9.44
C VAL A 203 0.85 -11.05 9.74
N TYR A 204 1.22 -11.81 8.72
CA TYR A 204 1.94 -13.07 8.88
C TYR A 204 3.41 -12.82 9.24
N TYR A 205 3.89 -13.47 10.29
CA TYR A 205 5.29 -13.46 10.72
C TYR A 205 5.87 -14.86 10.53
N PRO A 206 7.04 -15.03 9.88
CA PRO A 206 7.61 -16.36 9.60
C PRO A 206 8.05 -17.12 10.86
N SER A 207 8.20 -16.43 11.99
CA SER A 207 8.47 -17.03 13.30
C SER A 207 8.08 -16.07 14.43
N ARG A 208 8.03 -16.55 15.68
CA ARG A 208 7.82 -15.70 16.87
C ARG A 208 8.94 -14.69 17.11
N GLN A 209 10.14 -14.96 16.60
CA GLN A 209 11.33 -14.12 16.77
C GLN A 209 11.56 -13.16 15.60
N ALA A 210 10.78 -13.30 14.53
CA ALA A 210 10.89 -12.45 13.36
C ALA A 210 10.53 -11.01 13.70
N LEU A 211 11.31 -10.08 13.17
CA LEU A 211 11.04 -8.64 13.27
C LEU A 211 10.74 -8.11 11.87
N LEU A 212 9.58 -7.49 11.71
CA LEU A 212 9.23 -6.75 10.50
C LEU A 212 10.07 -5.48 10.43
N ILE A 213 10.88 -5.34 9.39
CA ILE A 213 11.84 -4.23 9.22
C ILE A 213 11.46 -3.28 8.09
N TYR A 214 10.71 -3.76 7.11
CA TYR A 214 10.29 -2.92 5.99
C TYR A 214 9.03 -3.44 5.32
N GLU A 215 8.27 -2.53 4.71
CA GLU A 215 7.10 -2.83 3.89
C GLU A 215 7.14 -1.92 2.66
N ALA A 216 6.83 -2.47 1.48
CA ALA A 216 6.73 -1.74 0.22
C ALA A 216 5.54 -2.24 -0.60
N PRO A 217 4.97 -1.40 -1.48
CA PRO A 217 3.94 -1.83 -2.40
C PRO A 217 4.49 -2.79 -3.45
N ILE A 218 3.62 -3.66 -3.92
CA ILE A 218 3.75 -4.41 -5.16
C ILE A 218 2.83 -3.75 -6.16
N THR A 219 3.35 -3.50 -7.36
CA THR A 219 2.60 -2.86 -8.43
C THR A 219 2.81 -3.68 -9.69
N GLN A 220 1.72 -4.08 -10.32
CA GLN A 220 1.74 -4.87 -11.56
C GLN A 220 2.57 -6.15 -11.42
N GLY A 221 2.50 -6.81 -10.27
CA GLY A 221 3.25 -8.06 -10.00
C GLY A 221 4.75 -7.84 -9.82
N ARG A 222 5.21 -6.61 -9.64
CA ARG A 222 6.64 -6.28 -9.50
C ARG A 222 6.90 -5.35 -8.32
N TYR A 223 8.10 -5.42 -7.78
CA TYR A 223 8.57 -4.53 -6.72
C TYR A 223 10.03 -4.15 -6.96
N ASP A 224 10.33 -2.87 -6.80
CA ASP A 224 11.66 -2.29 -6.94
C ASP A 224 11.76 -1.12 -5.96
N PHE A 225 12.46 -1.31 -4.85
CA PHE A 225 12.53 -0.32 -3.78
C PHE A 225 13.87 -0.32 -3.06
N THR A 226 14.21 0.83 -2.49
CA THR A 226 15.37 1.00 -1.62
C THR A 226 14.89 1.43 -0.24
N PHE A 227 15.39 0.76 0.78
CA PHE A 227 15.15 1.15 2.17
C PHE A 227 16.45 1.29 2.95
N THR A 228 16.42 2.09 4.01
CA THR A 228 17.55 2.16 4.94
C THR A 228 17.43 1.04 5.94
N MET A 229 18.45 0.18 6.03
CA MET A 229 18.44 -0.93 7.00
C MET A 229 18.23 -0.40 8.42
N PRO A 230 17.12 -0.74 9.10
CA PRO A 230 16.80 -0.12 10.38
C PRO A 230 17.59 -0.74 11.53
N ALA A 231 17.66 -0.02 12.66
CA ALA A 231 18.23 -0.56 13.90
C ALA A 231 17.21 -1.36 14.72
N TYR A 232 15.92 -1.20 14.42
CA TYR A 232 14.80 -1.81 15.12
C TYR A 232 13.86 -2.46 14.10
N GLY A 233 13.10 -3.47 14.55
CA GLY A 233 11.98 -4.02 13.81
C GLY A 233 10.80 -4.29 14.73
N LYS A 234 9.61 -4.36 14.15
CA LYS A 234 8.36 -4.63 14.87
C LYS A 234 8.22 -6.14 15.10
N ALA A 235 8.04 -6.54 16.35
CA ALA A 235 7.79 -7.93 16.74
C ALA A 235 6.32 -8.30 16.51
N LEU A 236 6.00 -9.59 16.64
CA LEU A 236 4.65 -10.14 16.49
C LEU A 236 3.60 -9.46 17.39
N ASP A 237 3.99 -9.04 18.59
CA ASP A 237 3.14 -8.33 19.56
C ASP A 237 3.01 -6.82 19.28
N GLY A 238 3.64 -6.34 18.19
CA GLY A 238 3.68 -4.94 17.79
C GLY A 238 4.76 -4.10 18.48
N SER A 239 5.50 -4.65 19.45
CA SER A 239 6.58 -3.92 20.11
C SER A 239 7.81 -3.76 19.21
N LEU A 240 8.52 -2.65 19.34
CA LEU A 240 9.78 -2.45 18.63
C LEU A 240 10.92 -3.11 19.40
N LYS A 241 11.69 -3.95 18.72
CA LYS A 241 12.88 -4.62 19.27
C LYS A 241 14.11 -4.26 18.45
N PRO A 242 15.28 -4.07 19.10
CA PRO A 242 16.51 -3.86 18.37
C PRO A 242 16.87 -5.09 17.56
N LEU A 243 17.50 -4.88 16.41
CA LEU A 243 18.03 -5.97 15.61
C LEU A 243 19.23 -6.62 16.30
N ILE A 244 19.50 -7.86 15.91
CA ILE A 244 20.69 -8.58 16.37
C ILE A 244 21.64 -8.72 15.18
N LEU A 245 22.90 -8.37 15.41
CA LEU A 245 23.94 -8.38 14.38
C LEU A 245 24.39 -9.81 14.04
N GLY A 246 25.10 -9.95 12.93
CA GLY A 246 25.67 -11.21 12.46
C GLY A 246 24.80 -11.90 11.41
N LYS A 247 24.97 -13.21 11.27
CA LYS A 247 24.24 -14.01 10.27
C LYS A 247 22.76 -14.07 10.59
N ARG A 248 21.91 -13.60 9.69
CA ARG A 248 20.45 -13.52 9.85
C ARG A 248 19.77 -13.87 8.55
N TRP A 249 18.57 -14.41 8.65
CA TRP A 249 17.71 -14.66 7.51
C TRP A 249 16.90 -13.40 7.22
N ILE A 250 17.06 -12.86 6.01
CA ILE A 250 16.13 -11.87 5.47
C ILE A 250 15.04 -12.63 4.74
N TYR A 251 13.85 -12.64 5.31
CA TYR A 251 12.67 -13.26 4.75
C TYR A 251 11.80 -12.18 4.12
N TYR A 252 11.28 -12.45 2.93
CA TYR A 252 10.28 -11.59 2.30
C TYR A 252 9.02 -12.39 2.00
N ASP A 253 7.89 -11.70 2.08
CA ASP A 253 6.55 -12.26 1.86
C ASP A 253 5.71 -11.22 1.11
N THR A 254 5.20 -11.61 -0.05
CA THR A 254 4.30 -10.81 -0.90
C THR A 254 2.83 -11.11 -0.64
N GLY A 255 2.51 -12.17 0.12
CA GLY A 255 1.17 -12.72 0.31
C GLY A 255 0.94 -14.02 -0.47
N SER A 256 1.50 -14.14 -1.67
CA SER A 256 1.49 -15.39 -2.47
C SER A 256 2.84 -16.09 -2.59
N LEU A 257 3.93 -15.31 -2.56
CA LEU A 257 5.30 -15.81 -2.63
C LEU A 257 6.05 -15.44 -1.35
N ALA A 258 6.81 -16.40 -0.84
CA ALA A 258 7.74 -16.13 0.24
C ALA A 258 9.06 -16.86 0.03
N SER A 259 10.15 -16.20 0.39
CA SER A 259 11.49 -16.81 0.39
C SER A 259 12.39 -16.13 1.41
N MET A 260 13.58 -16.70 1.61
CA MET A 260 14.57 -16.17 2.53
C MET A 260 16.00 -16.30 2.01
N LYS A 261 16.84 -15.36 2.42
CA LYS A 261 18.26 -15.33 2.12
C LYS A 261 19.07 -15.07 3.38
N GLU A 262 20.08 -15.89 3.64
CA GLU A 262 21.05 -15.64 4.72
C GLU A 262 21.91 -14.43 4.34
N MET A 263 22.02 -13.47 5.25
CA MET A 263 22.84 -12.27 5.13
C MET A 263 23.59 -12.00 6.43
N THR A 264 24.67 -11.21 6.37
CA THR A 264 25.39 -10.79 7.57
C THR A 264 25.08 -9.33 7.89
N VAL A 265 24.23 -9.10 8.88
CA VAL A 265 23.86 -7.75 9.33
C VAL A 265 24.98 -7.15 10.15
N THR A 266 25.42 -5.95 9.78
CA THR A 266 26.56 -5.28 10.41
C THR A 266 26.16 -4.00 11.15
N ALA A 267 26.96 -3.65 12.16
CA ALA A 267 26.74 -2.49 13.00
C ALA A 267 26.79 -1.17 12.20
N PRO A 268 26.04 -0.13 12.61
CA PRO A 268 26.09 1.15 11.93
C PRO A 268 27.42 1.87 12.18
N ALA A 269 27.85 2.68 11.20
CA ALA A 269 29.09 3.45 11.30
C ALA A 269 29.04 4.52 12.41
N LYS A 270 27.86 5.10 12.65
CA LYS A 270 27.60 6.15 13.65
C LYS A 270 26.32 5.80 14.42
N PRO A 271 26.09 6.39 15.62
CA PRO A 271 24.81 6.24 16.30
C PRO A 271 23.65 6.62 15.39
N LEU A 272 22.62 5.78 15.36
CA LEU A 272 21.43 5.98 14.54
C LEU A 272 20.30 6.54 15.40
N PHE A 273 19.52 7.47 14.85
CA PHE A 273 18.27 7.92 15.44
C PHE A 273 17.10 7.44 14.59
N SER A 274 16.10 6.86 15.24
CA SER A 274 14.86 6.38 14.64
C SER A 274 13.67 6.98 15.40
N ILE A 275 12.58 7.19 14.68
CA ILE A 275 11.28 7.54 15.28
C ILE A 275 10.31 6.43 14.90
N ASN A 276 9.70 5.79 15.89
CA ASN A 276 8.83 4.62 15.72
C ASN A 276 9.46 3.49 14.87
N GLY A 277 10.75 3.24 15.05
CA GLY A 277 11.50 2.17 14.39
C GLY A 277 12.02 2.52 13.01
N VAL A 278 11.57 3.63 12.43
CA VAL A 278 12.00 4.10 11.11
C VAL A 278 13.23 5.01 11.25
N PRO A 279 14.35 4.71 10.56
CA PRO A 279 15.53 5.56 10.57
C PRO A 279 15.25 6.96 10.04
N VAL A 280 15.71 7.98 10.76
CA VAL A 280 15.62 9.36 10.30
C VAL A 280 16.60 9.61 9.16
N SER A 281 16.08 9.91 7.97
CA SER A 281 16.87 10.29 6.80
C SER A 281 16.94 11.79 6.57
N SER A 282 15.94 12.56 7.03
CA SER A 282 15.88 14.02 6.84
C SER A 282 17.10 14.73 7.47
N PRO A 283 17.83 15.56 6.72
CA PRO A 283 18.98 16.31 7.24
C PRO A 283 18.65 17.19 8.45
N SER A 284 17.46 17.80 8.50
CA SER A 284 17.07 18.71 9.58
C SER A 284 16.80 18.01 10.91
N LEU A 285 16.54 16.71 10.88
CA LEU A 285 16.26 15.87 12.06
C LEU A 285 17.48 15.05 12.50
N GLN A 286 18.64 15.20 11.84
CA GLN A 286 19.83 14.43 12.19
C GLN A 286 20.32 14.79 13.60
N PRO A 287 20.61 13.78 14.45
CA PRO A 287 21.13 14.02 15.78
C PRO A 287 22.58 14.52 15.74
N VAL A 288 22.97 15.25 16.78
CA VAL A 288 24.39 15.54 17.07
C VAL A 288 24.81 14.69 18.27
N VAL A 289 25.95 14.01 18.19
CA VAL A 289 26.49 13.27 19.32
C VAL A 289 27.73 13.98 19.83
N GLN A 290 27.67 14.50 21.06
CA GLN A 290 28.78 15.17 21.74
C GLN A 290 28.97 14.59 23.13
N ASN A 291 30.21 14.27 23.49
CA ASN A 291 30.55 13.71 24.81
C ASN A 291 29.71 12.48 25.21
N GLY A 292 29.35 11.63 24.23
CA GLY A 292 28.52 10.45 24.46
C GLY A 292 27.02 10.72 24.64
N VAL A 293 26.57 11.98 24.52
CA VAL A 293 25.15 12.37 24.59
C VAL A 293 24.63 12.63 23.19
N MET A 294 23.51 11.99 22.86
CA MET A 294 22.75 12.30 21.64
C MET A 294 21.85 13.50 21.89
N LEU A 295 22.02 14.53 21.07
CA LEU A 295 21.30 15.80 21.08
C LEU A 295 20.37 15.86 19.86
N LEU A 296 19.11 16.23 20.06
CA LEU A 296 18.11 16.33 19.01
C LEU A 296 17.71 17.78 18.72
N PRO A 297 17.48 18.15 17.44
CA PRO A 297 17.07 19.50 17.05
C PRO A 297 15.60 19.74 17.40
N MET A 298 15.35 20.60 18.40
CA MET A 298 14.02 20.75 18.99
C MET A 298 12.98 21.32 18.02
N ARG A 299 13.36 22.31 17.19
CA ARG A 299 12.45 22.91 16.21
C ARG A 299 12.03 21.91 15.15
N ALA A 300 13.00 21.28 14.48
CA ALA A 300 12.72 20.32 13.42
C ALA A 300 11.89 19.14 13.94
N LEU A 301 12.17 18.67 15.16
CA LEU A 301 11.38 17.61 15.79
C LEU A 301 9.97 18.08 16.16
N ALA A 302 9.80 19.32 16.65
CA ALA A 302 8.48 19.88 16.92
C ALA A 302 7.65 19.99 15.63
N ASP A 303 8.23 20.54 14.57
CA ASP A 303 7.60 20.63 13.25
C ASP A 303 7.20 19.24 12.74
N ALA A 304 8.14 18.29 12.82
CA ALA A 304 7.92 16.89 12.44
C ALA A 304 7.03 16.11 13.40
N LEU A 305 6.52 16.69 14.49
CA LEU A 305 5.53 16.09 15.39
C LEU A 305 4.25 16.93 15.47
N SER A 306 4.11 17.96 14.63
CA SER A 306 3.03 18.96 14.67
C SER A 306 2.85 19.61 16.05
N TRP A 307 3.95 19.86 16.75
CA TRP A 307 3.96 20.65 17.97
C TRP A 307 4.19 22.13 17.64
N PRO A 308 3.36 23.06 18.17
CA PRO A 308 3.66 24.48 18.07
C PRO A 308 5.02 24.79 18.69
N VAL A 309 5.84 25.57 17.99
CA VAL A 309 7.16 26.00 18.47
C VAL A 309 7.40 27.47 18.17
N THR A 310 7.69 28.24 19.21
CA THR A 310 8.00 29.67 19.12
C THR A 310 9.35 29.95 19.73
N TRP A 311 10.08 30.92 19.18
CA TRP A 311 11.31 31.43 19.77
C TRP A 311 11.08 32.81 20.36
N ASP A 312 11.32 32.95 21.66
CA ASP A 312 11.40 34.24 22.33
C ASP A 312 12.85 34.72 22.35
N ALA A 313 13.16 35.68 21.49
CA ALA A 313 14.50 36.23 21.37
C ALA A 313 14.88 37.12 22.56
N ALA A 314 13.92 37.80 23.20
CA ALA A 314 14.20 38.70 24.32
C ALA A 314 14.70 37.93 25.55
N HIS A 315 14.11 36.74 25.78
CA HIS A 315 14.42 35.87 26.91
C HIS A 315 15.28 34.65 26.53
N LYS A 316 15.68 34.51 25.25
CA LYS A 316 16.40 33.35 24.71
C LYS A 316 15.71 32.02 25.08
N ALA A 317 14.41 31.94 24.86
CA ALA A 317 13.58 30.79 25.25
C ALA A 317 12.93 30.12 24.04
N ALA A 318 13.08 28.80 23.95
CA ALA A 318 12.29 27.97 23.04
C ALA A 318 11.00 27.55 23.74
N LEU A 319 9.85 27.90 23.15
CA LEU A 319 8.53 27.65 23.72
C LEU A 319 7.84 26.57 22.88
N LEU A 320 7.58 25.40 23.46
CA LEU A 320 6.95 24.25 22.81
C LEU A 320 5.56 23.98 23.38
N GLY A 321 4.62 23.65 22.50
CA GLY A 321 3.26 23.30 22.85
C GLY A 321 2.29 24.49 22.83
N ALA A 322 1.01 24.20 23.12
CA ALA A 322 -0.08 25.16 22.96
C ALA A 322 -0.14 26.20 24.09
N VAL A 323 0.35 25.84 25.28
CA VAL A 323 0.33 26.73 26.46
C VAL A 323 1.65 27.49 26.54
N GLN A 324 1.57 28.82 26.54
CA GLN A 324 2.72 29.70 26.71
C GLN A 324 2.95 30.00 28.20
N PRO A 325 4.20 30.20 28.64
CA PRO A 325 4.49 30.60 30.01
C PRO A 325 4.03 32.04 30.29
N ASP A 326 3.85 32.35 31.57
CA ASP A 326 3.63 33.73 32.02
C ASP A 326 4.88 34.59 31.73
N ASN A 327 4.68 35.81 31.23
CA ASN A 327 5.77 36.75 30.94
C ASN A 327 6.65 37.03 32.18
N GLY A 328 6.08 37.04 33.39
CA GLY A 328 6.85 37.21 34.62
C GLY A 328 7.82 36.05 34.89
N LEU A 329 7.43 34.83 34.52
CA LEU A 329 8.29 33.64 34.63
C LEU A 329 9.42 33.65 33.60
N LEU A 330 9.14 34.12 32.38
CA LEU A 330 10.17 34.32 31.35
C LEU A 330 11.20 35.37 31.77
N ALA A 331 10.74 36.51 32.32
CA ALA A 331 11.60 37.56 32.80
C ALA A 331 12.52 37.10 33.96
N ALA A 332 11.99 36.28 34.88
CA ALA A 332 12.76 35.70 35.98
C ALA A 332 13.85 34.70 35.50
N GLY A 333 13.65 34.06 34.35
CA GLY A 333 14.63 33.15 33.72
C GLY A 333 15.86 33.86 33.11
N GLY A 334 15.81 35.19 32.96
CA GLY A 334 16.92 35.99 32.44
C GLY A 334 17.24 35.73 30.96
N ARG A 335 18.52 35.87 30.57
CA ARG A 335 19.02 35.67 29.18
C ARG A 335 19.75 34.33 28.99
N SER A 336 19.52 33.36 29.85
CA SER A 336 20.08 32.02 29.69
C SER A 336 19.22 31.20 28.74
N LEU A 337 19.83 30.39 27.88
CA LEU A 337 19.08 29.52 26.97
C LEU A 337 18.17 28.60 27.78
N SER A 338 16.88 28.62 27.48
CA SER A 338 15.87 27.82 28.17
C SER A 338 14.88 27.18 27.20
N VAL A 339 14.28 26.08 27.65
CA VAL A 339 13.23 25.35 26.92
C VAL A 339 12.01 25.26 27.83
N TRP A 340 10.84 25.60 27.28
CA TRP A 340 9.56 25.58 27.97
C TRP A 340 8.60 24.66 27.22
N VAL A 341 7.89 23.81 27.96
CA VAL A 341 6.94 22.83 27.41
C VAL A 341 5.60 23.07 28.08
N ASN A 342 4.59 23.44 27.30
CA ASN A 342 3.25 23.77 27.78
C ASN A 342 3.28 24.71 29.01
N GLY A 343 4.03 25.81 28.89
CA GLY A 343 4.14 26.86 29.91
C GLY A 343 5.05 26.52 31.10
N LYS A 344 5.65 25.33 31.14
CA LYS A 344 6.57 24.91 32.22
C LYS A 344 8.01 24.83 31.74
N GLN A 345 8.93 25.42 32.50
CA GLN A 345 10.35 25.36 32.16
C GLN A 345 10.88 23.93 32.35
N LEU A 346 11.60 23.43 31.37
CA LEU A 346 12.36 22.20 31.49
C LEU A 346 13.61 22.48 32.34
N THR A 347 13.72 21.79 33.46
CA THR A 347 14.81 21.97 34.43
C THR A 347 15.53 20.65 34.69
N GLY A 348 16.75 20.72 35.24
CA GLY A 348 17.58 19.55 35.56
C GLY A 348 18.87 19.46 34.75
N THR A 349 19.90 18.84 35.35
CA THR A 349 21.25 18.76 34.77
C THR A 349 21.33 17.90 33.51
N SER A 350 20.46 16.89 33.38
CA SER A 350 20.32 16.04 32.19
C SER A 350 19.43 16.64 31.08
N SER A 351 18.91 17.85 31.31
CA SER A 351 17.98 18.55 30.42
C SER A 351 18.53 19.88 29.92
N LYS A 352 19.85 20.09 30.01
CA LYS A 352 20.48 21.34 29.61
C LYS A 352 20.36 21.52 28.08
N PRO A 353 19.69 22.59 27.60
CA PRO A 353 19.65 22.89 26.18
C PRO A 353 20.99 23.43 25.69
N GLU A 354 21.28 23.20 24.41
CA GLU A 354 22.47 23.71 23.73
C GLU A 354 22.09 24.45 22.46
N LEU A 355 22.81 25.52 22.13
CA LEU A 355 22.62 26.24 20.87
C LEU A 355 23.74 25.82 19.91
N LEU A 356 23.42 24.98 18.94
CA LEU A 356 24.37 24.49 17.94
C LEU A 356 23.92 24.96 16.56
N HIS A 357 24.82 25.63 15.83
CA HIS A 357 24.55 26.15 14.48
C HIS A 357 23.24 26.96 14.35
N GLY A 358 22.90 27.74 15.38
CA GLY A 358 21.68 28.56 15.40
C GLY A 358 20.39 27.81 15.72
N ALA A 359 20.45 26.51 16.03
CA ALA A 359 19.30 25.71 16.45
C ALA A 359 19.45 25.26 17.91
N VAL A 360 18.31 25.19 18.61
CA VAL A 360 18.26 24.66 19.98
C VAL A 360 18.22 23.14 19.92
N TYR A 361 19.18 22.53 20.58
CA TYR A 361 19.30 21.10 20.76
C TYR A 361 19.07 20.72 22.22
N LEU A 362 18.54 19.52 22.43
CA LEU A 362 18.29 19.00 23.76
C LEU A 362 18.74 17.52 23.83
N PRO A 363 19.27 17.06 24.98
CA PRO A 363 19.54 15.64 25.18
C PRO A 363 18.32 14.78 24.86
N LEU A 364 18.55 13.64 24.21
CA LEU A 364 17.53 12.73 23.71
C LEU A 364 16.47 12.37 24.78
N ARG A 365 16.89 12.06 26.01
CA ARG A 365 15.96 11.71 27.10
C ARG A 365 15.09 12.90 27.53
N ALA A 366 15.69 14.08 27.65
CA ALA A 366 14.97 15.30 27.97
C ALA A 366 13.99 15.69 26.85
N THR A 367 14.38 15.42 25.59
CA THR A 367 13.49 15.56 24.43
C THR A 367 12.30 14.63 24.51
N ALA A 368 12.50 13.35 24.84
CA ALA A 368 11.41 12.40 25.03
C ALA A 368 10.42 12.90 26.10
N THR A 369 10.93 13.38 27.25
CA THR A 369 10.09 14.00 28.29
C THR A 369 9.33 15.23 27.78
N ALA A 370 9.98 16.12 27.03
CA ALA A 370 9.37 17.33 26.49
C ALA A 370 8.17 17.02 25.57
N PHE A 371 8.25 15.96 24.77
CA PHE A 371 7.19 15.56 23.85
C PHE A 371 6.24 14.50 24.42
N GLY A 372 6.34 14.17 25.72
CA GLY A 372 5.55 13.07 26.32
C GLY A 372 5.77 11.72 25.65
N SER A 373 6.93 11.53 25.04
CA SER A 373 7.35 10.37 24.27
C SER A 373 8.24 9.46 25.09
N THR A 374 8.45 8.22 24.64
CA THR A 374 9.41 7.30 25.27
C THR A 374 10.62 7.11 24.38
N VAL A 375 11.75 6.75 24.98
CA VAL A 375 12.97 6.50 24.23
C VAL A 375 13.68 5.26 24.71
N ASP A 376 14.13 4.48 23.75
CA ASP A 376 14.95 3.30 23.95
C ASP A 376 16.32 3.50 23.31
N TRP A 377 17.38 3.10 24.01
CA TRP A 377 18.74 3.01 23.47
C TRP A 377 19.18 1.56 23.46
N ALA A 378 19.56 1.06 22.29
CA ALA A 378 20.09 -0.28 22.12
C ALA A 378 21.58 -0.22 21.74
N GLN A 379 22.43 -0.55 22.71
CA GLN A 379 23.89 -0.48 22.56
C GLN A 379 24.40 -1.38 21.43
N ALA A 380 23.85 -2.60 21.28
CA ALA A 380 24.28 -3.58 20.28
C ALA A 380 24.17 -3.04 18.84
N VAL A 381 23.15 -2.23 18.57
CA VAL A 381 22.91 -1.61 17.26
C VAL A 381 23.24 -0.12 17.26
N ARG A 382 23.82 0.42 18.35
CA ARG A 382 24.10 1.85 18.55
C ARG A 382 22.92 2.74 18.12
N GLY A 383 21.70 2.30 18.42
CA GLY A 383 20.46 2.89 17.95
C GLY A 383 19.69 3.54 19.09
N ALA A 384 19.19 4.74 18.83
CA ALA A 384 18.17 5.40 19.63
C ALA A 384 16.84 5.31 18.88
N ASN A 385 15.77 4.91 19.58
CA ASN A 385 14.42 4.94 19.05
C ASN A 385 13.53 5.81 19.93
N LEU A 386 13.00 6.90 19.37
CA LEU A 386 11.95 7.70 19.98
C LEU A 386 10.59 7.16 19.57
N THR A 387 9.80 6.70 20.54
CA THR A 387 8.43 6.25 20.31
C THR A 387 7.47 7.40 20.55
N VAL A 388 6.79 7.82 19.49
CA VAL A 388 5.86 8.95 19.47
C VAL A 388 4.43 8.46 19.20
N LYS A 389 3.46 9.08 19.86
CA LYS A 389 2.04 8.83 19.62
C LYS A 389 1.46 9.91 18.70
N PRO A 390 0.51 9.56 17.82
CA PRO A 390 -0.16 10.57 17.01
C PRO A 390 -0.93 11.55 17.90
N GLN A 391 -0.87 12.84 17.55
CA GLN A 391 -1.78 13.85 18.07
C GLN A 391 -3.15 13.66 17.43
N LEU A 392 -4.03 12.96 18.14
CA LEU A 392 -5.40 12.68 17.71
C LEU A 392 -6.35 13.82 18.06
N LEU A 393 -7.53 13.83 17.43
CA LEU A 393 -8.61 14.75 17.79
C LEU A 393 -9.08 14.46 19.22
N VAL A 394 -9.58 15.49 19.91
CA VAL A 394 -10.27 15.38 21.19
C VAL A 394 -11.78 15.35 20.90
N PRO A 395 -12.43 14.17 20.83
CA PRO A 395 -13.80 14.05 20.33
C PRO A 395 -14.81 14.85 21.16
N GLU A 396 -14.53 15.05 22.45
CA GLU A 396 -15.39 15.78 23.39
C GLU A 396 -15.63 17.24 22.96
N LYS A 397 -14.71 17.83 22.16
CA LYS A 397 -14.91 19.16 21.56
C LYS A 397 -16.11 19.22 20.62
N TYR A 398 -16.58 18.07 20.14
CA TYR A 398 -17.70 17.95 19.21
C TYR A 398 -18.95 17.34 19.86
N ALA A 399 -18.99 17.21 21.19
CA ALA A 399 -20.07 16.52 21.90
C ALA A 399 -21.48 17.09 21.66
N ILE A 400 -21.58 18.36 21.25
CA ILE A 400 -22.86 19.02 20.95
C ILE A 400 -23.50 18.46 19.67
N ASP A 401 -22.71 18.05 18.68
CA ASP A 401 -23.21 17.48 17.43
C ASP A 401 -22.80 15.99 17.37
N SER A 402 -23.78 15.11 17.59
CA SER A 402 -23.56 13.66 17.64
C SER A 402 -22.92 13.10 16.37
N ARG A 403 -23.13 13.75 15.21
CA ARG A 403 -22.56 13.35 13.92
C ARG A 403 -21.09 13.72 13.84
N LYS A 404 -20.74 14.95 14.25
CA LYS A 404 -19.34 15.41 14.31
C LYS A 404 -18.55 14.65 15.38
N LEU A 405 -19.18 14.34 16.51
CA LEU A 405 -18.60 13.47 17.54
C LEU A 405 -18.27 12.08 16.97
N ALA A 406 -19.20 11.46 16.24
CA ALA A 406 -18.98 10.17 15.62
C ALA A 406 -17.86 10.22 14.57
N ALA A 407 -17.87 11.24 13.70
CA ALA A 407 -16.83 11.45 12.70
C ALA A 407 -15.44 11.65 13.34
N ALA A 408 -15.31 12.47 14.39
CA ALA A 408 -14.04 12.65 15.09
C ALA A 408 -13.49 11.34 15.68
N LYS A 409 -14.37 10.48 16.23
CA LYS A 409 -13.98 9.14 16.71
C LYS A 409 -13.53 8.23 15.56
N LEU A 410 -14.25 8.24 14.43
CA LEU A 410 -13.89 7.47 13.24
C LEU A 410 -12.56 7.92 12.63
N ILE A 411 -12.28 9.21 12.58
CA ILE A 411 -10.99 9.75 12.12
C ILE A 411 -9.85 9.25 13.01
N ASN A 412 -10.02 9.30 14.33
CA ASN A 412 -9.00 8.78 15.26
C ASN A 412 -8.79 7.26 15.10
N ALA A 413 -9.88 6.50 14.90
CA ALA A 413 -9.81 5.07 14.66
C ALA A 413 -9.14 4.75 13.32
N TYR A 414 -9.44 5.52 12.28
CA TYR A 414 -8.81 5.43 10.96
C TYR A 414 -7.30 5.67 11.07
N VAL A 415 -6.88 6.75 11.72
CA VAL A 415 -5.45 7.04 11.96
C VAL A 415 -4.76 5.89 12.70
N THR A 416 -5.41 5.32 13.72
CA THR A 416 -4.87 4.19 14.48
C THR A 416 -4.71 2.95 13.60
N ALA A 417 -5.74 2.62 12.82
CA ALA A 417 -5.73 1.45 11.93
C ALA A 417 -4.71 1.61 10.79
N MET A 418 -4.61 2.82 10.20
CA MET A 418 -3.59 3.16 9.21
C MET A 418 -2.19 2.99 9.77
N ASN A 419 -1.88 3.62 10.91
CA ASN A 419 -0.56 3.53 11.53
C ASN A 419 -0.17 2.11 11.94
N ASN A 420 -1.15 1.30 12.34
CA ASN A 420 -0.91 -0.09 12.71
C ASN A 420 -0.85 -1.05 11.52
N ARG A 421 -1.19 -0.57 10.32
CA ARG A 421 -1.38 -1.37 9.10
C ARG A 421 -2.42 -2.49 9.31
N ASP A 422 -3.48 -2.18 10.05
CA ASP A 422 -4.50 -3.13 10.44
C ASP A 422 -5.67 -3.07 9.44
N VAL A 423 -5.62 -3.95 8.44
CA VAL A 423 -6.64 -4.04 7.38
C VAL A 423 -8.02 -4.38 7.96
N ASN A 424 -8.06 -5.27 8.96
CA ASN A 424 -9.32 -5.70 9.58
C ASN A 424 -9.98 -4.54 10.33
N ALA A 425 -9.20 -3.78 11.09
CA ALA A 425 -9.67 -2.57 11.73
C ALA A 425 -10.16 -1.57 10.68
N LEU A 426 -9.41 -1.32 9.60
CA LEU A 426 -9.84 -0.41 8.53
C LEU A 426 -11.16 -0.86 7.89
N HIS A 427 -11.27 -2.13 7.48
CA HIS A 427 -12.51 -2.67 6.90
C HIS A 427 -13.71 -2.48 7.83
N SER A 428 -13.52 -2.63 9.15
CA SER A 428 -14.58 -2.42 10.13
C SER A 428 -15.07 -0.97 10.23
N LEU A 429 -14.26 0.02 9.81
CA LEU A 429 -14.63 1.44 9.83
C LEU A 429 -15.44 1.86 8.61
N PHE A 430 -15.31 1.14 7.49
CA PHE A 430 -15.97 1.47 6.23
C PHE A 430 -17.38 0.89 6.13
N ALA A 431 -18.23 1.54 5.33
CA ALA A 431 -19.57 1.06 5.01
C ALA A 431 -19.50 -0.17 4.07
N LYS A 432 -20.51 -1.03 4.10
CA LYS A 432 -20.54 -2.28 3.35
C LYS A 432 -20.45 -2.01 1.84
N GLY A 433 -19.57 -2.76 1.17
CA GLY A 433 -19.36 -2.63 -0.28
C GLY A 433 -18.61 -1.37 -0.69
N ARG A 434 -18.03 -0.63 0.26
CA ARG A 434 -17.04 0.42 -0.03
C ARG A 434 -15.65 -0.19 0.02
N GLU A 435 -14.94 -0.08 -1.09
CA GLU A 435 -13.59 -0.60 -1.20
C GLU A 435 -12.57 0.34 -0.58
N LEU A 436 -11.63 -0.27 0.12
CA LEU A 436 -10.45 0.36 0.65
C LEU A 436 -9.38 0.27 -0.45
N GLN A 437 -9.37 1.19 -1.42
CA GLN A 437 -8.40 1.08 -2.51
C GLN A 437 -6.97 1.26 -1.97
N ALA A 438 -6.15 0.22 -2.13
CA ALA A 438 -4.70 0.21 -1.94
C ALA A 438 -4.23 1.04 -0.71
N PRO A 439 -4.77 0.80 0.51
CA PRO A 439 -4.69 1.75 1.63
C PRO A 439 -3.27 2.08 2.08
N PHE A 440 -2.32 1.20 1.80
CA PHE A 440 -0.96 1.31 2.32
C PHE A 440 0.08 1.61 1.25
N ASP A 441 -0.26 1.39 -0.02
CA ASP A 441 0.68 1.49 -1.13
C ASP A 441 1.19 2.93 -1.28
N TRP A 442 0.30 3.91 -1.08
CA TRP A 442 0.62 5.34 -1.17
C TRP A 442 1.33 5.88 0.07
N ILE A 443 1.01 5.39 1.28
CA ILE A 443 1.72 5.82 2.51
C ILE A 443 3.06 5.12 2.70
N GLY A 444 3.28 3.93 2.14
CA GLY A 444 4.51 3.16 2.35
C GLY A 444 4.82 2.96 3.84
N GLN A 445 5.90 3.57 4.33
CA GLN A 445 6.29 3.58 5.76
C GLN A 445 5.84 4.81 6.55
N GLN A 446 5.09 5.72 5.93
CA GLN A 446 4.65 6.95 6.59
C GLN A 446 3.70 6.63 7.75
N MET A 447 3.84 7.41 8.82
CA MET A 447 2.95 7.35 9.97
C MET A 447 2.25 8.69 10.11
N ILE A 448 0.94 8.66 10.27
CA ILE A 448 0.18 9.84 10.64
C ILE A 448 0.54 10.16 12.09
N ILE A 449 1.03 11.35 12.34
CA ILE A 449 1.50 11.84 13.65
C ILE A 449 0.64 12.98 14.19
N GLY A 450 -0.26 13.51 13.38
CA GLY A 450 -1.16 14.58 13.79
C GLY A 450 -2.40 14.68 12.91
N VAL A 451 -3.51 15.07 13.52
CA VAL A 451 -4.77 15.40 12.87
C VAL A 451 -5.12 16.84 13.18
N LYS A 452 -5.22 17.70 12.17
CA LYS A 452 -5.44 19.14 12.32
C LYS A 452 -6.40 19.72 11.28
N ASP A 453 -6.76 20.98 11.48
CA ASP A 453 -7.51 21.82 10.52
C ASP A 453 -8.83 21.22 10.02
N ILE A 454 -9.58 20.57 10.92
CA ILE A 454 -10.82 19.89 10.57
C ILE A 454 -11.98 20.86 10.30
N LYS A 455 -12.65 20.68 9.17
CA LYS A 455 -13.88 21.40 8.80
C LYS A 455 -14.96 20.41 8.37
N PHE A 456 -16.15 20.57 8.97
CA PHE A 456 -17.30 19.71 8.67
C PHE A 456 -18.26 20.40 7.72
N MET A 457 -18.71 19.67 6.70
CA MET A 457 -19.68 20.13 5.70
C MET A 457 -20.79 19.09 5.54
N GLU A 458 -22.04 19.55 5.57
CA GLU A 458 -23.19 18.69 5.29
C GLU A 458 -23.38 18.51 3.79
N ARG A 459 -23.69 17.29 3.37
CA ARG A 459 -24.06 17.00 1.98
C ARG A 459 -25.58 16.82 1.88
N PRO A 460 -26.23 17.19 0.75
CA PRO A 460 -27.67 17.04 0.56
C PRO A 460 -28.20 15.60 0.75
N SER A 461 -27.32 14.59 0.59
CA SER A 461 -27.63 13.17 0.82
C SER A 461 -27.77 12.78 2.29
N GLY A 462 -27.52 13.70 3.24
CA GLY A 462 -27.41 13.38 4.67
C GLY A 462 -26.03 12.85 5.09
N ALA A 463 -25.10 12.71 4.13
CA ALA A 463 -23.70 12.42 4.41
C ALA A 463 -22.99 13.62 5.06
N LEU A 464 -21.96 13.33 5.85
CA LEU A 464 -21.10 14.33 6.46
C LEU A 464 -19.73 14.26 5.80
N LEU A 465 -19.23 15.36 5.25
CA LEU A 465 -17.84 15.48 4.81
C LEU A 465 -17.02 16.14 5.92
N ALA A 466 -15.86 15.59 6.23
CA ALA A 466 -14.82 16.28 6.99
C ALA A 466 -13.60 16.50 6.11
N ASP A 467 -13.25 17.76 5.87
CA ASP A 467 -11.92 18.10 5.37
C ASP A 467 -10.97 18.06 6.55
N VAL A 468 -9.95 17.23 6.48
CA VAL A 468 -8.98 17.02 7.56
C VAL A 468 -7.55 17.07 7.03
N THR A 469 -6.65 17.73 7.73
CA THR A 469 -5.22 17.69 7.41
C THR A 469 -4.53 16.66 8.29
N PHE A 470 -3.94 15.65 7.66
CA PHE A 470 -3.02 14.72 8.33
C PHE A 470 -1.60 15.22 8.22
N THR A 471 -0.86 15.14 9.32
CA THR A 471 0.60 15.32 9.31
C THR A 471 1.25 13.96 9.27
N TYR A 472 2.21 13.75 8.37
CA TYR A 472 2.94 12.50 8.26
C TYR A 472 4.37 12.66 8.73
N LEU A 473 4.86 11.63 9.42
CA LEU A 473 6.27 11.48 9.69
C LEU A 473 6.95 10.94 8.42
N PHE A 474 8.07 11.55 8.02
CA PHE A 474 8.83 11.19 6.81
C PHE A 474 8.05 11.41 5.50
N GLU A 475 7.46 12.60 5.33
CA GLU A 475 6.84 13.03 4.07
C GLU A 475 7.81 12.86 2.88
N LYS A 476 7.51 11.91 1.99
CA LYS A 476 8.28 11.65 0.76
C LYS A 476 7.86 12.59 -0.37
N TYR A 477 6.61 13.05 -0.34
CA TYR A 477 5.95 13.79 -1.43
C TYR A 477 5.62 15.25 -1.08
N GLY A 478 6.20 15.79 0.01
CA GLY A 478 5.86 17.12 0.52
C GLY A 478 4.52 17.17 1.26
N PRO A 479 4.07 18.36 1.68
CA PRO A 479 2.84 18.52 2.45
C PRO A 479 1.65 18.08 1.60
N VAL A 480 0.95 17.06 2.08
CA VAL A 480 -0.30 16.60 1.49
C VAL A 480 -1.39 17.58 1.93
N GLY A 481 -2.20 18.07 0.98
CA GLY A 481 -3.33 18.95 1.28
C GLY A 481 -4.37 18.28 2.18
N SER A 482 -5.40 19.06 2.57
CA SER A 482 -6.55 18.49 3.29
C SER A 482 -7.14 17.31 2.52
N ARG A 483 -7.41 16.22 3.24
CA ARG A 483 -8.07 15.02 2.75
C ARG A 483 -9.55 15.13 3.09
N GLY A 484 -10.43 14.90 2.12
CA GLY A 484 -11.86 14.77 2.36
C GLY A 484 -12.16 13.36 2.88
N ILE A 485 -12.87 13.28 4.00
CA ILE A 485 -13.41 12.00 4.50
C ILE A 485 -14.93 12.10 4.52
N VAL A 486 -15.58 11.22 3.78
CA VAL A 486 -17.03 11.16 3.69
C VAL A 486 -17.56 10.12 4.68
N PHE A 487 -18.52 10.51 5.50
CA PHE A 487 -19.20 9.65 6.45
C PHE A 487 -20.67 9.49 6.06
N VAL A 488 -21.18 8.27 6.21
CA VAL A 488 -22.57 7.89 5.96
C VAL A 488 -23.11 7.08 7.13
N GLN A 489 -24.43 7.01 7.26
CA GLN A 489 -25.06 6.09 8.21
C GLN A 489 -25.39 4.75 7.56
N GLU A 490 -25.03 3.67 8.24
CA GLU A 490 -25.44 2.31 7.92
C GLU A 490 -26.08 1.69 9.17
N ASN A 491 -27.36 1.33 9.08
CA ASN A 491 -28.13 0.78 10.21
C ASN A 491 -28.07 1.66 11.49
N GLY A 492 -28.07 2.98 11.32
CA GLY A 492 -27.99 3.94 12.44
C GLY A 492 -26.59 4.17 13.01
N VAL A 493 -25.56 3.53 12.45
CA VAL A 493 -24.15 3.69 12.86
C VAL A 493 -23.40 4.48 11.80
N TRP A 494 -22.61 5.47 12.21
CA TRP A 494 -21.75 6.21 11.30
C TRP A 494 -20.57 5.35 10.84
N LYS A 495 -20.28 5.40 9.54
CA LYS A 495 -19.22 4.68 8.85
C LYS A 495 -18.49 5.59 7.87
N ILE A 496 -17.25 5.26 7.57
CA ILE A 496 -16.50 5.91 6.49
C ILE A 496 -17.05 5.35 5.17
N SER A 497 -17.42 6.24 4.25
CA SER A 497 -17.81 5.87 2.90
C SER A 497 -16.67 6.03 1.92
N ASP A 498 -15.81 7.03 2.15
CA ASP A 498 -14.75 7.42 1.21
C ASP A 498 -13.67 8.25 1.92
N VAL A 499 -12.46 8.20 1.37
CA VAL A 499 -11.30 9.01 1.79
C VAL A 499 -10.54 9.42 0.52
N ASP A 500 -10.47 10.73 0.27
CA ASP A 500 -9.76 11.32 -0.88
C ASP A 500 -8.25 11.05 -0.88
#